data_AF-R0GNW6-F1
#
_entry.id   AF-R0GNW6-F1
#
_cell.length_a   1.000
_cell.length_b   1.000
_cell.length_c   1.000
_cell.angle_alpha   90.00
_cell.angle_beta   90.00
_cell.angle_gamma   90.00
#
_symmetry.space_group_name_H-M   'P 1'
#
loop_
_entity.id
_entity.type
_entity.pdbx_description
1 polymer ?
#
loop_
_entity_poly.entity_id
_entity_poly.type
_entity_poly.pdbx_seq_one_letter_code
_entity_poly.pdbx_strand_id
1 'polypeptide(L)'
;MTKPTQEEAVAVTKVFWDINKCPVPSGCDPHRVRPCIKLLLEKNGYRGPLTVTAFGKLADVPIDMLREVFSSGVDLLLVPYGTLDIMRLIDITERNPPPVNFMVISDPKACPDLTRLLLSLSYNPLQPFPYHHSMETLLSE
;
A
#
# COMPACT_ATOMS: atom_id res chain seq x y z
N MET A 1 8.95 1.08 11.17
CA MET A 1 8.43 -0.30 11.05
C MET A 1 9.20 -1.19 12.00
N THR A 2 8.68 -2.38 12.31
CA THR A 2 9.44 -3.41 13.02
C THR A 2 10.55 -3.95 12.12
N LYS A 3 11.62 -4.49 12.72
CA LYS A 3 12.70 -5.14 11.96
C LYS A 3 12.19 -6.49 11.43
N PRO A 4 12.35 -6.80 10.13
CA PRO A 4 11.88 -8.06 9.58
C PRO A 4 12.72 -9.26 10.05
N THR A 5 12.10 -10.44 10.07
CA THR A 5 12.83 -11.72 10.05
C THR A 5 13.59 -11.89 8.72
N GLN A 6 14.47 -12.89 8.62
CA GLN A 6 15.19 -13.14 7.37
C GLN A 6 14.23 -13.52 6.23
N GLU A 7 13.16 -14.26 6.53
CA GLU A 7 12.14 -14.64 5.55
C GLU A 7 11.30 -13.42 5.13
N GLU A 8 10.87 -12.60 6.08
CA GLU A 8 10.12 -11.36 5.81
C GLU A 8 10.92 -10.34 5.01
N ALA A 9 12.24 -10.26 5.23
CA ALA A 9 13.11 -9.29 4.56
C ALA A 9 13.15 -9.51 3.04
N VAL A 10 13.01 -10.76 2.59
CA VAL A 10 13.03 -11.14 1.16
C VAL A 10 11.65 -11.49 0.60
N ALA A 11 10.64 -11.58 1.47
CA ALA A 11 9.25 -11.84 1.09
C ALA A 11 8.68 -10.75 0.19
N VAL A 12 7.68 -11.13 -0.61
CA VAL A 12 6.90 -10.17 -1.40
C VAL A 12 6.25 -9.16 -0.47
N THR A 13 6.37 -7.88 -0.80
CA THR A 13 5.68 -6.79 -0.13
C THR A 13 4.58 -6.26 -1.02
N LYS A 14 3.35 -6.28 -0.49
CA LYS A 14 2.17 -5.73 -1.14
C LYS A 14 1.75 -4.46 -0.44
N VAL A 15 1.68 -3.38 -1.20
CA VAL A 15 1.29 -2.06 -0.70
C VAL A 15 -0.03 -1.68 -1.35
N PHE A 16 -1.05 -1.46 -0.52
CA PHE A 16 -2.34 -0.98 -0.95
C PHE A 16 -2.51 0.47 -0.51
N TRP A 17 -2.73 1.35 -1.47
CA TRP A 17 -2.80 2.78 -1.24
C TRP A 17 -4.18 3.32 -1.60
N ASP A 18 -4.89 3.85 -0.62
CA ASP A 18 -6.18 4.52 -0.81
C ASP A 18 -5.94 5.90 -1.43
N ILE A 19 -6.07 5.99 -2.76
CA ILE A 19 -5.77 7.23 -3.48
C ILE A 19 -6.78 8.35 -3.19
N ASN A 20 -7.99 8.01 -2.72
CA ASN A 20 -9.00 8.99 -2.35
C ASN A 20 -8.78 9.55 -0.94
N LYS A 21 -8.29 8.73 0.00
CA LYS A 21 -8.01 9.16 1.38
C LYS A 21 -6.62 9.75 1.56
N CYS A 22 -5.65 9.28 0.78
CA CYS A 22 -4.27 9.72 0.80
C CYS A 22 -3.82 10.17 -0.60
N PRO A 23 -4.42 11.22 -1.21
CA PRO A 23 -4.06 11.64 -2.56
C PRO A 23 -2.61 12.14 -2.65
N VAL A 24 -2.07 12.17 -3.87
CA VAL A 24 -0.78 12.84 -4.13
C VAL A 24 -0.94 14.34 -3.80
N PRO A 25 -0.06 14.93 -2.97
CA PRO A 25 -0.12 16.34 -2.63
C PRO A 25 0.04 17.22 -3.87
N SER A 26 -0.59 18.39 -3.84
CA SER A 26 -0.48 19.35 -4.94
C SER A 26 0.97 19.76 -5.18
N GLY A 27 1.40 19.77 -6.44
CA GLY A 27 2.78 20.10 -6.84
C GLY A 27 3.80 18.97 -6.66
N CYS A 28 3.39 17.81 -6.15
CA CYS A 28 4.24 16.62 -6.13
C CYS A 28 4.08 15.79 -7.40
N ASP A 29 5.18 15.21 -7.88
CA ASP A 29 5.20 14.30 -9.01
C ASP A 29 4.64 12.90 -8.60
N PRO A 30 3.54 12.42 -9.22
CA PRO A 30 2.98 11.10 -8.93
C PRO A 30 3.94 9.94 -9.19
N HIS A 31 4.90 10.10 -10.10
CA HIS A 31 5.93 9.09 -10.40
C HIS A 31 6.84 8.79 -9.20
N ARG A 32 6.89 9.71 -8.23
CA ARG A 32 7.72 9.54 -7.02
C ARG A 32 7.09 8.65 -5.97
N VAL A 33 5.78 8.38 -6.03
CA VAL A 33 5.08 7.58 -5.01
C VAL A 33 5.71 6.20 -4.86
N ARG A 34 5.79 5.41 -5.93
CA ARG A 34 6.33 4.05 -5.88
C ARG A 34 7.82 4.01 -5.49
N PRO A 35 8.71 4.83 -6.05
CA PRO A 35 10.10 4.95 -5.61
C PRO A 35 10.26 5.29 -4.13
N CYS A 36 9.47 6.24 -3.60
CA CYS A 36 9.51 6.63 -2.19
C CYS A 36 9.06 5.48 -1.29
N ILE A 37 7.97 4.77 -1.64
CA ILE A 37 7.53 3.55 -0.93
C ILE A 37 8.65 2.51 -0.91
N LYS A 38 9.27 2.25 -2.06
CA LYS A 38 10.37 1.28 -2.17
C LYS A 38 11.54 1.68 -1.27
N LEU A 39 11.96 2.94 -1.31
CA LEU A 39 13.05 3.45 -0.49
C LEU A 39 12.74 3.32 1.01
N LEU A 40 11.51 3.66 1.42
CA LEU A 40 11.06 3.51 2.81
C LEU A 40 11.15 2.05 3.27
N LEU A 41 10.66 1.11 2.45
CA LEU A 41 10.71 -0.32 2.75
C LEU A 41 12.17 -0.82 2.87
N GLU A 42 13.03 -0.44 1.92
CA GLU A 42 14.45 -0.83 1.92
C GLU A 42 15.21 -0.27 3.13
N LYS A 43 14.94 0.99 3.54
CA LYS A 43 15.48 1.60 4.76
C LYS A 43 15.07 0.83 6.02
N ASN A 44 13.89 0.21 6.02
CA ASN A 44 13.38 -0.61 7.13
C ASN A 44 13.75 -2.10 7.02
N GLY A 45 14.52 -2.50 5.99
CA GLY A 45 15.04 -3.87 5.84
C GLY A 45 14.19 -4.80 4.96
N TYR A 46 13.11 -4.30 4.36
CA TYR A 46 12.26 -5.05 3.44
C TYR A 46 12.76 -4.84 2.00
N ARG A 47 13.41 -5.86 1.42
CA ARG A 47 14.08 -5.79 0.11
C ARG A 47 13.54 -6.78 -0.92
N GLY A 48 12.49 -7.52 -0.58
CA GLY A 48 11.82 -8.44 -1.49
C GLY A 48 11.06 -7.73 -2.62
N PRO A 49 10.41 -8.49 -3.52
CA PRO A 49 9.62 -7.95 -4.61
C PRO A 49 8.51 -7.02 -4.10
N LEU A 50 8.28 -5.90 -4.80
CA LEU A 50 7.30 -4.88 -4.42
C LEU A 50 6.17 -4.79 -5.45
N THR A 51 4.94 -4.98 -4.98
CA THR A 51 3.71 -4.65 -5.71
C THR A 51 3.03 -3.47 -5.02
N VAL A 52 2.70 -2.43 -5.78
CA VAL A 52 1.95 -1.27 -5.27
C VAL A 52 0.66 -1.17 -6.05
N THR A 53 -0.46 -1.11 -5.36
CA THR A 53 -1.80 -0.99 -5.93
C THR A 53 -2.50 0.20 -5.31
N ALA A 54 -2.82 1.21 -6.12
CA ALA A 54 -3.71 2.29 -5.74
C ALA A 54 -5.16 1.83 -5.88
N PHE A 55 -5.96 2.00 -4.83
CA PHE A 55 -7.36 1.61 -4.82
C PHE A 55 -8.27 2.76 -4.43
N GLY A 56 -9.53 2.67 -4.87
CA GLY A 56 -10.59 3.58 -4.44
C GLY A 56 -11.63 3.84 -5.53
N LYS A 57 -12.42 4.89 -5.35
CA LYS A 57 -13.36 5.40 -6.35
C LYS A 57 -12.57 6.22 -7.37
N LEU A 58 -12.02 5.52 -8.37
CA LEU A 58 -11.16 6.11 -9.41
C LEU A 58 -11.86 7.23 -10.19
N ALA A 59 -13.19 7.18 -10.31
CA ALA A 59 -13.98 8.25 -10.93
C ALA A 59 -13.88 9.60 -10.20
N ASP A 60 -13.47 9.61 -8.93
CA ASP A 60 -13.29 10.83 -8.13
C ASP A 60 -11.84 11.37 -8.20
N VAL A 61 -10.96 10.73 -8.98
CA VAL A 61 -9.56 11.14 -9.16
C VAL A 61 -9.37 11.69 -10.58
N PRO A 62 -8.65 12.81 -10.76
CA PRO A 62 -8.35 13.33 -12.09
C PRO A 62 -7.71 12.27 -13.01
N ILE A 63 -8.18 12.18 -14.25
CA ILE A 63 -7.73 11.13 -15.18
C ILE A 63 -6.23 11.18 -15.47
N ASP A 64 -5.65 12.39 -15.52
CA ASP A 64 -4.22 12.56 -15.76
C ASP A 64 -3.40 12.06 -14.55
N MET A 65 -3.86 12.30 -13.32
CA MET A 65 -3.25 11.72 -12.12
C MET A 65 -3.26 10.19 -12.16
N LEU A 66 -4.38 9.58 -12.57
CA LEU A 66 -4.47 8.12 -12.71
C LEU A 66 -3.51 7.57 -13.77
N ARG A 67 -3.36 8.28 -14.90
CA ARG A 67 -2.41 7.92 -15.96
C ARG A 67 -0.97 7.98 -15.48
N GLU A 68 -0.59 9.05 -14.81
CA GLU A 68 0.77 9.20 -14.27
C GLU A 68 1.06 8.09 -13.24
N VAL A 69 0.14 7.86 -12.28
CA VAL A 69 0.26 6.77 -11.30
C VAL A 69 0.40 5.41 -11.99
N PHE A 70 -0.46 5.09 -12.95
CA PHE A 70 -0.42 3.81 -13.66
C PHE A 70 0.89 3.62 -14.44
N SER A 71 1.32 4.65 -15.18
CA SER A 71 2.57 4.60 -15.95
C SER A 71 3.83 4.50 -15.09
N SER A 72 3.76 4.89 -13.82
CA SER A 72 4.84 4.71 -12.83
C SER A 72 5.00 3.26 -12.32
N GLY A 73 4.14 2.35 -12.78
CA GLY A 73 4.13 0.93 -12.37
C GLY A 73 3.36 0.69 -11.07
N VAL A 74 2.35 1.51 -10.79
CA VAL A 74 1.36 1.30 -9.72
C VAL A 74 0.08 0.78 -10.36
N ASP A 75 -0.40 -0.37 -9.91
CA ASP A 75 -1.66 -0.93 -10.38
C ASP A 75 -2.85 -0.08 -9.88
N LEU A 76 -3.91 0.02 -10.69
CA LEU A 76 -5.14 0.71 -10.31
C LEU A 76 -6.25 -0.31 -10.06
N LEU A 77 -6.90 -0.21 -8.91
CA LEU A 77 -8.05 -1.04 -8.57
C LEU A 77 -9.27 -0.20 -8.20
N LEU A 78 -10.37 -0.43 -8.93
CA LEU A 78 -11.65 0.18 -8.62
C LEU A 78 -12.27 -0.46 -7.38
N VAL A 79 -12.41 0.33 -6.32
CA VAL A 79 -13.06 -0.04 -5.06
C VAL A 79 -14.10 1.04 -4.72
N PRO A 80 -15.33 0.93 -5.24
CA PRO A 80 -16.29 2.02 -5.23
C PRO A 80 -16.90 2.32 -3.85
N TYR A 81 -16.85 1.37 -2.91
CA TYR A 81 -17.44 1.47 -1.57
C TYR A 81 -16.40 1.52 -0.42
N GLY A 82 -15.15 1.89 -0.73
CA GLY A 82 -14.10 2.07 0.27
C GLY A 82 -13.65 0.77 0.96
N THR A 83 -13.26 0.87 2.23
CA THR A 83 -12.46 -0.13 2.98
C THR A 83 -13.15 -1.48 3.23
N LEU A 84 -14.47 -1.59 3.03
CA LEU A 84 -15.19 -2.87 3.20
C LEU A 84 -14.76 -3.93 2.16
N ASP A 85 -14.11 -3.50 1.06
CA ASP A 85 -13.59 -4.38 0.01
C ASP A 85 -12.08 -4.70 0.15
N ILE A 86 -11.45 -4.35 1.28
CA ILE A 86 -10.06 -4.76 1.57
C ILE A 86 -9.93 -6.29 1.65
N MET A 87 -11.02 -6.99 2.00
CA MET A 87 -11.12 -8.44 1.89
C MET A 87 -10.90 -8.93 0.46
N ARG A 88 -11.46 -8.24 -0.55
CA ARG A 88 -11.18 -8.56 -1.96
C ARG A 88 -9.72 -8.31 -2.32
N LEU A 89 -9.05 -7.32 -1.71
CA LEU A 89 -7.61 -7.13 -1.89
C LEU A 89 -6.85 -8.37 -1.41
N ILE A 90 -7.25 -8.92 -0.25
CA ILE A 90 -6.67 -10.14 0.31
C ILE A 90 -7.01 -11.37 -0.54
N ASP A 91 -8.23 -11.50 -1.06
CA ASP A 91 -8.61 -12.61 -1.96
C ASP A 91 -7.75 -12.59 -3.25
N ILE A 92 -7.44 -11.42 -3.80
CA ILE A 92 -6.50 -11.29 -4.94
C ILE A 92 -5.09 -11.76 -4.55
N THR A 93 -4.75 -11.76 -3.25
CA THR A 93 -3.46 -12.22 -2.76
C THR A 93 -3.32 -13.73 -2.58
N GLU A 94 -4.39 -14.52 -2.72
CA GLU A 94 -4.39 -16.01 -2.59
C GLU A 94 -3.34 -16.71 -3.45
N ARG A 95 -2.81 -16.04 -4.48
CA ARG A 95 -1.69 -16.54 -5.30
C ARG A 95 -0.33 -16.52 -4.59
N ASN A 96 -0.21 -15.96 -3.39
CA ASN A 96 1.05 -15.81 -2.67
C ASN A 96 0.94 -16.44 -1.28
N PRO A 97 1.43 -17.68 -1.10
CA PRO A 97 1.46 -18.27 0.24
C PRO A 97 2.37 -17.42 1.15
N PRO A 98 2.07 -17.35 2.46
CA PRO A 98 2.97 -16.73 3.43
C PRO A 98 4.41 -17.26 3.33
N PRO A 99 5.44 -16.44 3.64
CA PRO A 99 5.33 -15.09 4.19
C PRO A 99 5.09 -14.02 3.10
N VAL A 100 4.18 -13.08 3.40
CA VAL A 100 3.93 -11.88 2.58
C VAL A 100 3.80 -10.70 3.53
N ASN A 101 4.48 -9.60 3.19
CA ASN A 101 4.37 -8.35 3.93
C ASN A 101 3.23 -7.50 3.35
N PHE A 102 2.42 -6.91 4.21
CA PHE A 102 1.30 -6.06 3.81
C PHE A 102 1.46 -4.66 4.40
N MET A 103 1.40 -3.65 3.53
CA MET A 103 1.31 -2.26 3.93
C MET A 103 0.02 -1.67 3.37
N VAL A 104 -0.71 -0.93 4.20
CA VAL A 104 -1.88 -0.17 3.76
C VAL A 104 -1.63 1.30 4.05
N ILE A 105 -1.81 2.16 3.06
CA ILE A 105 -1.75 3.63 3.19
C ILE A 105 -3.18 4.14 3.05
N SER A 106 -3.83 4.47 4.16
CA SER A 106 -5.21 4.96 4.22
C SER A 106 -5.45 5.66 5.56
N ASP A 107 -6.67 6.15 5.78
CA ASP A 107 -7.16 6.68 7.06
C ASP A 107 -7.02 5.61 8.17
N PRO A 108 -6.61 5.90 9.42
CA PRO A 108 -6.33 4.88 10.43
C PRO A 108 -7.58 4.34 11.08
N LYS A 109 -8.73 4.98 10.82
CA LYS A 109 -10.07 4.45 11.12
C LYS A 109 -10.55 3.52 10.00
N ALA A 110 -9.83 3.45 8.87
CA ALA A 110 -10.13 2.52 7.80
C ALA A 110 -9.80 1.09 8.26
N CYS A 111 -10.85 0.30 8.48
CA CYS A 111 -10.80 -1.13 8.83
C CYS A 111 -9.94 -1.50 10.06
N PRO A 112 -10.43 -1.23 11.29
CA PRO A 112 -9.70 -1.56 12.52
C PRO A 112 -9.40 -3.07 12.68
N ASP A 113 -10.18 -3.95 12.04
CA ASP A 113 -10.01 -5.41 12.11
C ASP A 113 -8.95 -5.97 11.14
N LEU A 114 -8.44 -5.17 10.20
CA LEU A 114 -7.57 -5.66 9.12
C LEU A 114 -6.26 -6.25 9.65
N THR A 115 -5.63 -5.62 10.63
CA THR A 115 -4.40 -6.13 11.24
C THR A 115 -4.63 -7.52 11.83
N ARG A 116 -5.72 -7.69 12.59
CA ARG A 116 -6.06 -8.97 13.23
C ARG A 116 -6.33 -10.06 12.18
N LEU A 117 -7.02 -9.71 11.10
CA LEU A 117 -7.28 -10.63 9.99
C LEU A 117 -5.99 -11.07 9.30
N LEU A 118 -5.10 -10.13 8.93
CA LEU A 118 -3.83 -10.47 8.26
C LEU A 118 -2.99 -11.41 9.12
N LEU A 119 -2.91 -11.15 10.43
CA LEU A 119 -2.22 -12.03 11.38
C LEU A 119 -2.88 -13.42 11.46
N SER A 120 -4.21 -13.50 11.44
CA SER A 120 -4.92 -14.79 11.44
C SER A 120 -4.66 -15.62 10.17
N LEU A 121 -4.30 -14.96 9.06
CA LEU A 121 -3.92 -15.58 7.79
C LEU A 121 -2.40 -15.79 7.67
N SER A 122 -1.63 -15.56 8.74
CA SER A 122 -0.16 -15.69 8.76
C SER A 122 0.59 -14.71 7.85
N TYR A 123 -0.04 -13.57 7.51
CA TYR A 123 0.62 -12.46 6.82
C TYR A 123 1.23 -11.47 7.80
N ASN A 124 2.20 -10.68 7.32
CA ASN A 124 2.94 -9.71 8.14
C ASN A 124 2.49 -8.26 7.85
N PRO A 125 1.60 -7.66 8.66
CA PRO A 125 1.21 -6.26 8.52
C PRO A 125 2.30 -5.30 9.00
N LEU A 126 2.79 -4.43 8.11
CA LEU A 126 3.84 -3.44 8.37
C LEU A 126 3.32 -2.23 9.15
N GLN A 127 3.89 -1.98 10.33
CA GLN A 127 3.43 -0.92 11.26
C GLN A 127 4.17 0.43 11.08
N PRO A 128 3.52 1.59 11.31
CA PRO A 128 2.12 1.74 11.75
C PRO A 128 1.15 1.32 10.64
N PHE A 129 0.07 0.63 11.04
CA PHE A 129 -0.90 0.06 10.12
C PHE A 129 -2.33 0.51 10.46
N PRO A 130 -3.04 1.16 9.51
CA PRO A 130 -2.51 1.63 8.24
C PRO A 130 -1.51 2.78 8.46
N TYR A 131 -0.60 2.95 7.50
CA TYR A 131 0.43 3.97 7.54
C TYR A 131 -0.22 5.35 7.39
N HIS A 132 -0.21 6.12 8.48
CA HIS A 132 -0.98 7.36 8.60
C HIS A 132 -0.15 8.64 8.39
N HIS A 133 1.14 8.53 8.06
CA HIS A 133 1.90 9.72 7.70
C HIS A 133 1.41 10.22 6.34
N SER A 134 1.27 11.55 6.22
CA SER A 134 0.86 12.20 4.97
C SER A 134 1.74 11.72 3.81
N MET A 135 1.16 11.62 2.62
CA MET A 135 1.93 11.41 1.39
C MET A 135 3.04 12.46 1.24
N GLU A 136 2.89 13.66 1.82
CA GLU A 136 3.94 14.69 1.89
C GLU A 136 5.18 14.21 2.65
N THR A 137 4.99 13.52 3.78
CA THR A 137 6.11 12.93 4.55
C THR A 137 6.81 11.83 3.75
N LEU A 138 6.04 11.00 3.04
CA LEU A 138 6.60 9.95 2.19
C LEU A 138 7.39 10.53 1.00
N LEU A 139 6.93 11.63 0.43
CA LEU A 139 7.50 12.24 -0.78
C LEU A 139 8.60 13.29 -0.50
N SER A 140 8.83 13.64 0.76
CA SER A 140 9.89 14.56 1.21
C SER A 140 11.18 13.87 1.61
N GLU A 141 11.20 12.53 1.69
CA GLU A 141 12.39 11.70 1.99
C GLU A 141 13.30 11.37 0.80
#